data_AF-A0A7C3TKZ4-F1
#
_entry.id   AF-A0A7C3TKZ4-F1
#
_cell.length_a   1.000
_cell.length_b   1.000
_cell.length_c   1.000
_cell.angle_alpha   90.00
_cell.angle_beta   90.00
_cell.angle_gamma   90.00
#
_symmetry.space_group_name_H-M   'P 1'
#
loop_
_entity.id
_entity.type
_entity.pdbx_description
1 polymer ?
#
loop_
_entity_poly.entity_id
_entity_poly.type
_entity_poly.pdbx_seq_one_letter_code
_entity_poly.pdbx_strand_id
1 'polypeptide(L)' 'KANLTVFDTEKEWILTESDLRSKSVNTPFIGKKMKGRAVAVINNNKLTRVA' A
#
# COMPACT_ATOMS: atom_id res chain seq x y z
N LYS A 1 -21.52 -6.30 -5.75
CA LYS A 1 -20.09 -6.47 -6.10
C LYS A 1 -19.30 -5.56 -5.17
N ALA A 2 -18.47 -6.10 -4.26
CA ALA A 2 -17.82 -5.33 -3.22
C ALA A 2 -16.41 -4.88 -3.64
N ASN A 3 -16.15 -3.58 -3.56
CA ASN A 3 -14.86 -2.95 -3.78
C ASN A 3 -14.54 -2.08 -2.56
N LEU A 4 -13.69 -2.58 -1.68
CA LEU A 4 -13.40 -1.99 -0.38
C LEU A 4 -11.90 -2.02 -0.14
N THR A 5 -11.35 -0.97 0.46
CA THR A 5 -9.97 -0.90 0.92
C THR A 5 -9.96 -0.71 2.42
N VAL A 6 -9.27 -1.60 3.13
CA VAL A 6 -8.98 -1.44 4.56
C VAL A 6 -7.75 -0.55 4.66
N PHE A 7 -7.91 0.59 5.30
CA PHE A 7 -6.87 1.61 5.43
C PHE A 7 -6.65 1.93 6.91
N ASP A 8 -5.40 1.90 7.33
CA ASP A 8 -4.97 2.35 8.65
C ASP A 8 -4.51 3.80 8.53
N THR A 9 -5.18 4.72 9.23
CA THR A 9 -4.90 6.16 9.14
C THR A 9 -3.72 6.61 10.00
N GLU A 10 -3.38 5.85 11.04
CA GLU A 10 -2.35 6.21 12.01
C GLU A 10 -1.02 5.51 11.76
N LYS A 11 -0.99 4.50 10.88
CA LYS A 11 0.25 3.81 10.53
C LYS A 11 1.28 4.75 9.91
N GLU A 12 2.42 4.86 10.57
CA GLU A 12 3.62 5.50 10.02
C GLU A 12 4.60 4.45 9.49
N TRP A 13 5.22 4.71 8.34
CA TRP A 13 6.15 3.78 7.71
C TRP A 13 7.13 4.50 6.78
N ILE A 14 8.26 3.87 6.45
CA ILE A 14 9.21 4.37 5.45
C ILE A 14 8.93 3.67 4.13
N LEU A 15 8.80 4.43 3.04
CA LEU A 15 8.65 3.84 1.71
C LEU A 15 9.99 3.24 1.26
N THR A 16 10.00 1.94 0.99
CA THR A 16 11.17 1.23 0.47
C THR A 16 10.92 0.72 -0.95
N GLU A 17 11.99 0.32 -1.63
CA GLU A 17 11.88 -0.31 -2.95
C GLU A 17 11.02 -1.58 -2.93
N SER A 18 11.09 -2.37 -1.85
CA SER A 18 10.28 -3.58 -1.70
C SER A 18 8.78 -3.33 -1.58
N ASP A 19 8.35 -2.11 -1.24
CA ASP A 19 6.94 -1.74 -1.21
C ASP A 19 6.40 -1.40 -2.62
N LEU A 20 7.28 -1.19 -3.61
CA LEU A 20 6.91 -0.81 -4.97
C LEU A 20 6.67 -2.05 -5.83
N ARG A 21 5.46 -2.17 -6.35
CA ARG A 21 5.08 -3.25 -7.30
C ARG A 21 5.42 -2.92 -8.76
N SER A 22 5.81 -1.69 -9.05
CA SER A 22 6.18 -1.26 -10.41
C SER A 22 7.54 -1.84 -10.78
N LYS A 23 7.68 -2.35 -12.01
CA LYS A 23 8.95 -2.89 -12.53
C LYS A 23 10.09 -1.87 -12.54
N SER A 24 9.79 -0.59 -12.72
CA SER A 24 10.80 0.46 -12.84
C SER A 24 11.32 0.98 -11.50
N VAL A 25 10.56 0.79 -10.41
CA VAL A 25 10.94 1.24 -9.04
C VAL A 25 11.48 2.69 -8.99
N ASN A 26 10.93 3.60 -9.82
CA ASN A 26 11.47 4.94 -10.02
C ASN A 26 10.58 6.01 -9.39
N THR A 27 10.76 6.26 -8.10
CA THR A 27 10.03 7.32 -7.40
C THR A 27 10.96 8.09 -6.46
N PRO A 28 10.86 9.43 -6.40
CA PRO A 28 11.66 10.25 -5.48
C PRO A 28 11.19 10.14 -4.02
N PHE A 29 10.21 9.29 -3.73
CA PHE A 29 9.66 9.11 -2.38
C PHE A 29 10.31 7.95 -1.60
N ILE A 30 11.21 7.17 -2.23
CA ILE A 30 11.96 6.13 -1.51
C ILE A 30 12.74 6.76 -0.35
N GLY A 31 12.67 6.13 0.82
CA GLY A 31 13.25 6.61 2.08
C GLY A 31 12.40 7.64 2.82
N LYS A 32 11.28 8.11 2.25
CA LYS A 32 10.41 9.06 2.95
C LYS A 32 9.48 8.39 3.95
N LYS A 33 9.21 9.10 5.04
CA LYS A 33 8.20 8.74 6.03
C LYS A 33 6.80 9.06 5.49
N MET A 34 5.93 8.09 5.53
CA MET A 34 4.55 8.12 5.07
C MET A 34 3.61 7.98 6.28
N LYS A 35 2.47 8.67 6.25
CA LYS A 35 1.38 8.51 7.22
C LYS A 35 0.16 7.92 6.51
N GLY A 36 -0.42 6.89 7.14
CA GLY A 36 -1.49 6.10 6.60
C GLY A 36 -1.00 5.02 5.63
N ARG A 37 -1.63 3.84 5.66
CA ARG A 37 -1.32 2.74 4.74
C ARG A 37 -2.54 1.88 4.46
N ALA A 38 -2.73 1.49 3.20
CA ALA A 38 -3.66 0.43 2.86
C ALA A 38 -3.11 -0.91 3.38
N VAL A 39 -3.95 -1.70 4.03
CA VAL A 39 -3.57 -2.98 4.68
C VAL A 39 -4.16 -4.18 3.93
N ALA A 40 -5.37 -4.01 3.39
CA ALA A 40 -6.02 -5.01 2.56
C ALA A 40 -6.96 -4.38 1.55
N VAL A 41 -7.19 -5.08 0.45
CA VAL A 41 -8.13 -4.69 -0.61
C VAL A 41 -9.04 -5.87 -0.90
N ILE A 42 -10.35 -5.64 -0.87
CA ILE A 42 -11.37 -6.57 -1.33
C ILE A 42 -11.87 -6.03 -2.68
N ASN A 43 -11.64 -6.78 -3.74
CA ASN A 43 -12.11 -6.43 -5.08
C ASN A 43 -12.80 -7.65 -5.69
N ASN A 44 -14.06 -7.52 -6.07
CA ASN A 44 -14.85 -8.60 -6.66
C ASN A 44 -14.86 -9.89 -5.81
N ASN A 45 -15.07 -9.74 -4.50
CA ASN A 45 -15.02 -10.81 -3.51
C ASN A 45 -13.63 -11.49 -3.34
N LYS A 46 -12.56 -10.94 -3.93
CA LYS A 46 -11.19 -11.42 -3.72
C LYS A 46 -10.46 -10.52 -2.73
N LEU A 47 -10.03 -11.11 -1.62
CA LEU A 47 -9.18 -10.45 -0.63
C LEU A 47 -7.71 -10.49 -1.08
N THR A 48 -7.06 -9.32 -1.08
CA THR A 48 -5.63 -9.17 -1.31
C THR A 48 -5.04 -8.40 -0.13
N ARG A 49 -3.99 -8.94 0.50
CA ARG A 49 -3.25 -8.21 1.54
C ARG A 49 -2.22 -7.28 0.88
N VAL A 50 -2.08 -6.08 1.42
CA VAL A 50 -1.04 -5.15 1.01
C VAL A 50 0.14 -5.39 1.96
N ALA A 51 1.17 -6.05 1.44
CA ALA A 51 2.45 -6.22 2.13
C ALA A 51 3.14 -4.87 2.30
#